data_AF-A0A1D1ZQ50-F1
#
_entry.id   AF-A0A1D1ZQ50-F1
#
_cell.length_a   1.000
_cell.length_b   1.000
_cell.length_c   1.000
_cell.angle_alpha   90.00
_cell.angle_beta   90.00
_cell.angle_gamma   90.00
#
_symmetry.space_group_name_H-M   'P 1'
#
loop_
_entity.id
_entity.type
_entity.pdbx_description
1 polymer ?
#
loop_
_entity_poly.entity_id
_entity_poly.type
_entity_poly.pdbx_seq_one_letter_code
_entity_poly.pdbx_strand_id
1 'polypeptide(L)'
;MADCANQIAIIQSSEYQPAETAFRDLHARQKAVLDKLAPRVLLERLAASAKEAEAASDALVAGVSGGHMSVEAWAEQYMRARTAYHMRDLKHHAAQQSIPQT
;
A
#
# COMPACT_ATOMS: atom_id res chain seq x y z
N MET A 1 14.89 13.71 -52.10
CA MET A 1 15.32 13.18 -50.78
C MET A 1 15.07 14.17 -49.65
N ALA A 2 15.28 15.48 -49.82
CA ALA A 2 15.00 16.48 -48.78
C ALA A 2 13.52 16.53 -48.34
N ASP A 3 12.57 16.39 -49.28
CA ASP A 3 11.14 16.43 -48.95
C ASP A 3 10.66 15.24 -48.12
N CYS A 4 11.16 14.03 -48.39
CA CYS A 4 10.87 12.85 -47.57
C CYS A 4 11.40 13.03 -46.14
N ALA A 5 12.62 13.56 -45.99
CA ALA A 5 13.20 13.81 -44.67
C ALA A 5 12.38 14.86 -43.89
N ASN A 6 11.89 15.89 -44.57
CA ASN A 6 11.03 16.91 -43.96
C ASN A 6 9.68 16.34 -43.54
N GLN A 7 9.05 15.50 -44.37
CA GLN A 7 7.79 14.82 -44.03
C GLN A 7 7.97 13.86 -42.84
N ILE A 8 9.08 13.13 -42.77
CA ILE A 8 9.40 12.29 -41.62
C ILE A 8 9.58 13.15 -40.35
N ALA A 9 10.28 14.27 -40.44
CA ALA A 9 10.44 15.18 -39.30
C ALA A 9 9.10 15.75 -38.82
N ILE A 10 8.20 16.10 -39.74
CA ILE A 10 6.83 16.52 -39.42
C ILE A 10 6.11 15.40 -38.68
N ILE A 11 6.03 14.19 -39.23
CA ILE A 11 5.34 13.04 -38.60
C ILE A 11 5.93 12.73 -37.21
N GLN A 12 7.26 12.75 -37.08
CA GLN A 12 7.92 12.54 -35.80
C GLN A 12 7.49 13.58 -34.77
N SER A 13 7.45 14.86 -35.14
CA SER A 13 7.11 15.94 -34.23
C SER A 13 5.61 16.10 -33.97
N SER A 14 4.74 15.83 -34.95
CA SER A 14 3.30 16.07 -34.88
C SER A 14 2.51 14.87 -34.39
N GLU A 15 2.98 13.65 -34.64
CA GLU A 15 2.23 12.43 -34.33
C GLU A 15 2.98 11.56 -33.32
N TYR A 16 4.25 11.25 -33.60
CA TYR A 16 5.01 10.31 -32.77
C TYR A 16 5.35 10.88 -31.40
N GLN A 17 5.92 12.09 -31.32
CA GLN A 17 6.31 12.69 -30.03
C GLN A 17 5.13 12.90 -29.07
N PRO A 18 3.94 13.39 -29.52
CA PRO A 18 2.76 13.44 -28.66
C PRO A 18 2.29 12.06 -28.19
N ALA A 19 2.28 11.05 -29.07
CA ALA A 19 1.88 9.69 -28.72
C ALA A 19 2.87 9.04 -27.74
N GLU A 20 4.17 9.23 -27.94
CA GLU A 20 5.23 8.76 -27.04
C GLU A 20 5.10 9.40 -25.65
N THR A 21 4.86 10.72 -25.60
CA THR A 21 4.65 11.44 -24.35
C THR A 21 3.42 10.92 -23.60
N ALA A 22 2.29 10.78 -24.30
CA ALA A 22 1.05 10.24 -23.72
C ALA A 22 1.25 8.81 -23.19
N PHE A 23 1.95 7.96 -23.95
CA PHE A 23 2.30 6.61 -23.50
C PHE A 23 3.16 6.64 -22.24
N ARG A 24 4.23 7.45 -22.22
CA ARG A 24 5.12 7.56 -21.07
C ARG A 24 4.39 8.02 -19.81
N ASP A 25 3.48 8.99 -19.93
CA ASP A 25 2.69 9.48 -18.81
C ASP A 25 1.74 8.41 -18.27
N LEU A 26 1.05 7.70 -19.15
CA LEU A 26 0.17 6.59 -18.77
C LEU A 26 0.96 5.44 -18.12
N HIS A 27 2.10 5.07 -18.70
CA HIS A 27 2.97 4.04 -18.17
C HIS A 27 3.54 4.43 -16.80
N ALA A 28 3.95 5.69 -16.62
CA ALA A 28 4.42 6.20 -15.33
C ALA A 28 3.32 6.13 -14.25
N ARG A 29 2.08 6.50 -14.60
CA ARG A 29 0.93 6.37 -13.69
C ARG A 29 0.64 4.91 -13.34
N GLN A 30 0.63 4.02 -14.34
CA GLN A 30 0.44 2.58 -14.12
C GLN A 30 1.52 2.03 -13.20
N LYS A 31 2.79 2.34 -13.47
CA LYS A 31 3.91 1.93 -12.63
C LYS A 31 3.77 2.43 -11.19
N ALA A 32 3.41 3.70 -11.00
CA ALA A 32 3.21 4.26 -9.67
C ALA A 32 2.07 3.58 -8.88
N VAL A 33 1.03 3.10 -9.58
CA VAL A 33 -0.05 2.31 -8.97
C VAL A 33 0.44 0.90 -8.62
N LEU A 34 1.11 0.22 -9.55
CA LEU A 34 1.64 -1.12 -9.34
C LEU A 34 2.68 -1.15 -8.21
N ASP A 35 3.54 -0.14 -8.11
CA ASP A 35 4.53 -0.04 -7.03
C ASP A 35 3.86 0.06 -5.65
N LYS A 36 2.70 0.72 -5.55
CA LYS A 36 1.90 0.79 -4.30
C LYS A 36 1.16 -0.52 -3.97
N LEU A 37 0.90 -1.34 -4.98
CA LEU A 37 0.21 -2.61 -4.88
C LEU A 37 1.16 -3.81 -4.95
N ALA A 38 2.47 -3.55 -5.01
CA ALA A 38 3.48 -4.59 -5.06
C ALA A 38 3.33 -5.49 -3.82
N PRO A 39 3.41 -6.83 -3.97
CA PRO A 39 3.17 -7.76 -2.87
C PRO A 39 3.97 -7.43 -1.60
N ARG A 40 5.25 -7.05 -1.77
CA ARG A 40 6.12 -6.60 -0.66
C ARG A 40 5.55 -5.39 0.09
N VAL A 41 5.10 -4.37 -0.64
CA VAL A 41 4.53 -3.14 -0.05
C VAL A 41 3.23 -3.44 0.70
N LEU A 42 2.40 -4.34 0.16
CA LEU A 42 1.17 -4.77 0.82
C LEU A 42 1.46 -5.59 2.09
N LEU A 43 2.47 -6.46 2.07
CA LEU A 43 2.94 -7.19 3.26
C LEU A 43 3.45 -6.24 4.33
N GLU A 44 4.33 -5.30 3.98
CA GLU A 44 4.88 -4.29 4.89
C GLU A 44 3.76 -3.47 5.54
N ARG A 45 2.76 -3.05 4.76
CA ARG A 45 1.58 -2.33 5.26
C ARG A 45 0.74 -3.17 6.22
N LEU A 46 0.57 -4.45 5.92
CA LEU A 46 -0.22 -5.35 6.77
C LEU A 46 0.49 -5.61 8.11
N ALA A 47 1.81 -5.80 8.08
CA ALA A 47 2.63 -5.90 9.28
C ALA A 47 2.61 -4.62 10.13
N ALA A 48 2.76 -3.45 9.49
CA ALA A 48 2.66 -2.15 10.17
C ALA A 48 1.27 -1.97 10.82
N SER A 49 0.20 -2.31 10.10
CA SER A 49 -1.16 -2.23 10.62
C SER A 49 -1.43 -3.20 11.77
N ALA A 50 -0.80 -4.37 11.78
CA ALA A 50 -0.85 -5.27 12.94
C ALA A 50 -0.17 -4.62 14.15
N LYS A 51 1.05 -4.09 13.98
CA LYS A 51 1.80 -3.41 15.03
C LYS A 51 1.06 -2.20 15.62
N GLU A 52 0.35 -1.43 14.79
CA GLU A 52 -0.50 -0.33 15.26
C GLU A 52 -1.65 -0.82 16.16
N ALA A 53 -2.28 -1.95 15.82
CA ALA A 53 -3.34 -2.53 16.65
C ALA A 53 -2.81 -3.08 17.99
N GLU A 54 -1.61 -3.65 17.97
CA GLU A 54 -0.90 -4.08 19.18
C GLU A 54 -0.60 -2.89 20.10
N ALA A 55 0.03 -1.83 19.56
CA ALA A 55 0.32 -0.61 20.30
C ALA A 55 -0.95 0.05 20.86
N ALA A 56 -2.05 0.03 20.11
CA ALA A 56 -3.34 0.51 20.60
C ALA A 56 -3.85 -0.32 21.79
N SER A 57 -3.69 -1.65 21.74
CA SER A 57 -4.07 -2.51 22.87
C SER A 57 -3.20 -2.26 24.11
N ASP A 58 -1.90 -2.03 23.93
CA ASP A 58 -0.97 -1.72 25.04
C ASP A 58 -1.29 -0.37 25.70
N ALA A 59 -1.63 0.64 24.89
CA ALA A 59 -2.03 1.96 25.39
C ALA A 59 -3.29 1.90 26.27
N LEU A 60 -4.24 1.01 25.94
CA LEU A 60 -5.46 0.82 26.73
C LEU A 60 -5.16 0.24 28.13
N VAL A 61 -4.14 -0.62 28.26
CA VAL A 61 -3.71 -1.17 29.56
C VAL A 61 -3.25 -0.05 30.50
N ALA A 62 -2.48 0.91 29.99
CA ALA A 62 -2.07 2.08 30.78
C ALA A 62 -3.27 2.95 31.22
N GLY A 63 -4.28 3.09 30.35
CA GLY A 63 -5.50 3.85 30.65
C GLY A 63 -6.33 3.29 31.80
N VAL A 64 -6.53 1.97 31.84
CA VAL A 64 -7.30 1.32 32.91
C VAL A 64 -6.53 1.29 34.22
N SER A 65 -5.22 1.04 34.20
CA SER A 65 -4.39 1.08 35.41
C SER A 65 -4.32 2.48 36.04
N GLY A 66 -4.42 3.54 35.23
CA GLY A 66 -4.48 4.92 35.72
C GLY A 66 -5.87 5.39 36.18
N GLY A 67 -6.90 4.53 36.10
CA GLY A 67 -8.27 4.90 36.48
C GLY A 67 -8.98 5.85 35.51
N HIS A 68 -8.42 6.09 34.32
CA HIS A 68 -8.98 6.99 33.30
C HIS A 68 -10.12 6.35 32.49
N MET A 69 -10.39 5.06 32.71
CA MET A 69 -11.45 4.31 32.04
C MET A 69 -12.00 3.22 32.96
N SER A 70 -13.27 2.85 32.77
CA SER A 70 -13.84 1.69 33.43
C SER A 70 -13.30 0.38 32.85
N VAL A 71 -13.40 -0.70 33.64
CA VAL A 71 -12.97 -2.04 33.22
C VAL A 71 -13.79 -2.54 32.03
N GLU A 72 -15.08 -2.24 32.00
CA GLU A 72 -15.98 -2.64 30.90
C GLU A 72 -15.60 -1.94 29.60
N ALA A 73 -15.34 -0.62 29.65
CA ALA A 73 -14.93 0.15 28.48
C ALA A 73 -13.53 -0.28 28.00
N TRP A 74 -12.63 -0.60 28.92
CA TRP A 74 -11.32 -1.17 28.62
C TRP A 74 -11.47 -2.52 27.91
N ALA A 75 -12.22 -3.46 28.49
CA ALA A 75 -12.37 -4.81 27.96
C ALA A 75 -12.91 -4.79 26.52
N GLU A 76 -13.93 -3.98 26.26
CA GLU A 76 -14.52 -3.86 24.92
C GLU A 76 -13.52 -3.29 23.89
N GLN A 77 -12.81 -2.22 24.23
CA GLN A 77 -11.83 -1.60 23.33
C GLN A 77 -10.59 -2.49 23.13
N TYR A 78 -10.11 -3.12 24.20
CA TYR A 78 -8.96 -4.00 24.19
C TYR A 78 -9.23 -5.24 23.34
N MET A 79 -10.40 -5.88 23.51
CA MET A 79 -10.79 -7.02 22.68
C MET A 79 -10.88 -6.66 21.20
N ARG A 80 -11.42 -5.48 20.85
CA ARG A 80 -11.45 -5.00 19.46
C ARG A 80 -10.04 -4.81 18.90
N ALA A 81 -9.14 -4.19 19.65
CA ALA A 81 -7.76 -3.97 19.24
C ALA A 81 -7.00 -5.30 19.07
N ARG A 82 -7.10 -6.23 20.03
CA ARG A 82 -6.46 -7.56 19.95
C ARG A 82 -7.03 -8.41 18.82
N THR A 83 -8.35 -8.38 18.59
CA THR A 83 -8.96 -9.07 17.45
C THR A 83 -8.42 -8.53 16.14
N ALA A 84 -8.29 -7.21 16.00
CA ALA A 84 -7.72 -6.58 14.81
C ALA A 84 -6.24 -6.98 14.61
N TYR A 85 -5.44 -6.96 15.68
CA TYR A 85 -4.05 -7.43 15.65
C TYR A 85 -3.97 -8.87 15.13
N HIS A 86 -4.64 -9.81 15.80
CA HIS A 86 -4.57 -11.23 15.45
C HIS A 86 -5.06 -11.51 14.03
N MET A 87 -6.14 -10.86 13.59
CA MET A 87 -6.64 -11.01 12.23
C MET A 87 -5.66 -10.48 11.17
N ARG A 88 -4.96 -9.36 11.46
CA ARG A 88 -3.97 -8.79 10.53
C ARG A 88 -2.70 -9.62 10.50
N ASP A 89 -2.25 -10.10 11.65
CA ASP A 89 -1.08 -10.96 11.80
C ASP A 89 -1.27 -12.31 11.08
N LEU A 90 -2.42 -12.97 11.27
CA LEU A 90 -2.78 -14.19 10.53
C LEU A 90 -2.81 -13.97 9.02
N LYS A 91 -3.39 -12.85 8.56
CA LYS A 91 -3.38 -12.50 7.13
C LYS A 91 -1.97 -12.24 6.61
N HIS A 92 -1.11 -11.63 7.42
CA HIS A 92 0.28 -11.37 7.06
C HIS A 92 1.04 -12.68 6.87
N HIS A 93 0.96 -13.59 7.84
CA HIS A 93 1.57 -14.91 7.72
C HIS A 93 1.05 -15.71 6.52
N ALA A 94 -0.28 -15.72 6.30
CA ALA A 94 -0.86 -16.37 5.14
C ALA A 94 -0.38 -15.76 3.81
N ALA A 95 -0.27 -14.42 3.74
CA ALA A 95 0.22 -13.72 2.55
C ALA A 95 1.72 -13.98 2.30
N GLN A 96 2.54 -14.04 3.35
CA GLN A 96 3.96 -14.38 3.24
C GLN A 96 4.18 -15.78 2.66
N GLN A 97 3.28 -16.73 2.98
CA GLN A 97 3.36 -18.11 2.48
C GLN A 97 2.83 -18.27 1.06
N SER A 98 1.95 -17.38 0.59
CA SER A 98 1.34 -17.47 -0.74
C SER A 98 2.14 -16.74 -1.83
N ILE A 99 3.04 -15.81 -1.46
CA ILE A 99 3.89 -15.11 -2.41
C ILE A 99 5.10 -16.02 -2.74
N PRO A 100 5.32 -16.38 -4.02
CA PRO A 100 6.47 -17.19 -4.42
C PRO A 100 7.78 -16.55 -3.96
N GLN A 101 8.64 -17.31 -3.31
CA GLN A 101 10.02 -16.88 -3.03
C GLN A 101 10.82 -16.98 -4.34
N THR A 102 10.75 -15.94 -5.16
CA THR A 102 11.62 -15.73 -6.32
C THR A 102 12.78 -14.83 -5.94
#